data_AF-A0A939KVC3-F1
#
_entry.id   AF-A0A939KVC3-F1
#
_cell.length_a   1.000
_cell.length_b   1.000
_cell.length_c   1.000
_cell.angle_alpha   90.00
_cell.angle_beta   90.00
_cell.angle_gamma   90.00
#
_symmetry.space_group_name_H-M   'P 1'
#
loop_
_entity.id
_entity.type
_entity.pdbx_description
1 polymer ?
#
loop_
_entity_poly.entity_id
_entity_poly.type
_entity_poly.pdbx_seq_one_letter_code
_entity_poly.pdbx_strand_id
1 'polypeptide(L)'
;MYRVTAEYAKNNFDEVINRASTEASGIVIVRENQSFILISQEELDAWMETSELLEDPNLLSDISSARAEYKKGEALTMEQVFES
;
A
#
# COMPACT_ATOMS: atom_id res chain seq x y z
N MET A 1 -10.60 -9.55 -7.64
CA MET A 1 -10.86 -9.65 -6.20
C MET A 1 -11.67 -10.90 -5.94
N TYR A 2 -11.01 -11.93 -5.41
CA TYR A 2 -11.64 -13.20 -5.06
C TYR A 2 -12.69 -13.00 -3.94
N ARG A 3 -13.83 -13.69 -3.99
CA ARG A 3 -14.96 -13.49 -3.07
C ARG A 3 -15.47 -14.80 -2.51
N VAL A 4 -15.62 -14.88 -1.19
CA VAL A 4 -16.05 -16.07 -0.47
C VAL A 4 -17.11 -15.73 0.59
N THR A 5 -17.88 -16.72 1.03
CA THR A 5 -18.77 -16.56 2.18
C THR A 5 -17.98 -16.67 3.49
N ALA A 6 -18.49 -16.09 4.58
CA ALA A 6 -17.90 -16.23 5.90
C ALA A 6 -17.79 -17.70 6.35
N GLU A 7 -18.77 -18.53 5.97
CA GLU A 7 -18.74 -19.96 6.26
C GLU A 7 -17.66 -20.70 5.48
N TYR A 8 -17.49 -20.39 4.19
CA TYR A 8 -16.39 -20.94 3.40
C TYR A 8 -15.03 -20.51 3.96
N ALA A 9 -14.88 -19.24 4.32
CA ALA A 9 -13.65 -18.71 4.89
C ALA A 9 -13.29 -19.37 6.23
N LYS A 10 -14.29 -19.66 7.06
CA LYS A 10 -14.09 -20.37 8.33
C LYS A 10 -13.59 -21.80 8.12
N ASN A 11 -14.13 -22.50 7.12
CA ASN A 11 -13.80 -23.90 6.84
C ASN A 11 -12.48 -24.07 6.06
N ASN A 12 -12.05 -23.04 5.33
CA ASN A 12 -10.88 -23.07 4.45
C ASN A 12 -9.91 -21.93 4.77
N PHE A 13 -9.72 -21.63 6.06
CA PHE A 13 -9.06 -20.41 6.50
C PHE A 13 -7.61 -20.30 5.99
N ASP A 14 -6.86 -21.41 5.99
CA ASP A 14 -5.48 -21.42 5.49
C ASP A 14 -5.38 -21.09 4.00
N GLU A 15 -6.31 -21.61 3.18
CA GLU A 15 -6.37 -21.26 1.76
C GLU A 15 -6.68 -19.77 1.57
N VAL A 16 -7.64 -19.25 2.34
CA VAL A 16 -8.04 -17.85 2.28
C VAL A 16 -6.90 -16.92 2.71
N ILE A 17 -6.15 -17.24 3.77
CA ILE A 17 -4.96 -16.48 4.16
C ILE A 17 -3.89 -16.52 3.07
N ASN A 18 -3.56 -17.72 2.57
CA ASN A 18 -2.51 -17.87 1.56
C ASN A 18 -2.83 -17.04 0.31
N ARG A 19 -4.08 -17.08 -0.16
CA ARG A 19 -4.51 -16.23 -1.28
C ARG A 19 -4.43 -14.74 -0.95
N ALA A 20 -4.86 -14.32 0.25
CA ALA A 20 -4.81 -12.91 0.67
C ALA A 20 -3.36 -12.38 0.77
N SER A 21 -2.38 -13.25 1.00
CA SER A 21 -0.96 -12.87 0.97
C SER A 21 -0.39 -12.66 -0.44
N THR A 22 -1.07 -13.19 -1.47
CA THR A 22 -0.60 -13.13 -2.87
C THR A 22 -1.43 -12.20 -3.75
N GLU A 23 -2.69 -11.97 -3.41
CA GLU A 23 -3.57 -11.03 -4.12
C GLU A 23 -3.47 -9.64 -3.50
N ALA A 24 -2.81 -8.70 -4.18
CA ALA A 24 -2.71 -7.30 -3.74
C ALA A 24 -4.07 -6.64 -3.47
N SER A 25 -5.12 -7.04 -4.18
CA SER A 25 -6.49 -6.53 -3.93
C SER A 25 -7.18 -7.16 -2.71
N GLY A 26 -6.57 -8.15 -2.06
CA GLY A 26 -7.18 -8.93 -1.01
C GLY A 26 -8.36 -9.80 -1.46
N ILE A 27 -9.02 -10.39 -0.47
CA ILE A 27 -10.18 -11.26 -0.62
C ILE A 27 -11.40 -10.63 0.05
N VAL A 28 -12.54 -10.69 -0.62
CA VAL A 28 -13.82 -10.25 -0.06
C VAL A 28 -14.51 -11.40 0.66
N ILE A 29 -14.78 -11.23 1.95
CA ILE A 29 -15.57 -12.14 2.76
C ILE A 29 -16.97 -11.57 2.93
N VAL A 30 -17.98 -12.35 2.54
CA VAL A 30 -19.39 -11.94 2.58
C VAL A 30 -20.08 -12.62 3.75
N ARG A 31 -20.74 -11.82 4.59
CA ARG A 31 -21.61 -12.31 5.66
C ARG A 31 -22.93 -11.58 5.59
N GLU A 32 -24.01 -12.32 5.34
CA GLU A 32 -25.36 -11.75 5.17
C GLU A 32 -25.33 -10.66 4.07
N ASN A 33 -25.69 -9.41 4.41
CA ASN A 33 -25.67 -8.27 3.49
C ASN A 33 -24.43 -7.38 3.64
N GLN A 34 -23.40 -7.84 4.35
CA GLN A 34 -22.15 -7.10 4.56
C GLN A 34 -20.97 -7.80 3.87
N SER A 35 -20.03 -6.99 3.38
CA SER A 35 -18.78 -7.45 2.77
C SER A 35 -17.60 -6.87 3.54
N PHE A 36 -16.65 -7.73 3.85
CA PHE A 36 -15.41 -7.43 4.54
C PHE A 36 -14.24 -7.76 3.61
N ILE A 37 -13.10 -7.13 3.83
CA ILE A 37 -11.88 -7.39 3.05
C ILE A 37 -10.83 -7.97 3.98
N LEU A 38 -10.19 -9.06 3.54
CA LEU A 38 -8.98 -9.60 4.13
C LEU A 38 -7.81 -9.29 3.19
N ILE A 39 -6.81 -8.58 3.72
CA ILE A 39 -5.54 -8.26 3.06
C ILE A 39 -4.38 -8.61 4.00
N SER A 40 -3.17 -8.73 3.46
CA SER A 40 -1.98 -8.78 4.29
C SER A 40 -1.80 -7.47 5.06
N GLN A 41 -1.07 -7.54 6.18
CA GLN A 41 -0.72 -6.34 6.94
C GLN A 41 0.14 -5.40 6.09
N GLU A 42 1.12 -5.93 5.35
CA GLU A 42 2.00 -5.17 4.46
C GLU A 42 1.21 -4.35 3.43
N GLU A 43 0.18 -4.94 2.82
CA GLU A 43 -0.65 -4.22 1.84
C GLU A 43 -1.49 -3.12 2.49
N LEU A 44 -2.01 -3.37 3.70
CA LEU A 44 -2.73 -2.35 4.47
C LEU A 44 -1.80 -1.16 4.80
N ASP A 45 -0.59 -1.45 5.26
CA ASP A 45 0.41 -0.44 5.61
C ASP A 45 0.79 0.39 4.37
N ALA A 46 1.02 -0.25 3.23
CA ALA A 46 1.30 0.43 1.96
C ALA A 46 0.16 1.35 1.49
N TRP A 47 -1.10 0.94 1.67
CA TRP A 47 -2.26 1.77 1.34
C TRP A 47 -2.39 2.97 2.28
N MET A 48 -2.14 2.78 3.58
CA MET A 48 -2.16 3.88 4.55
C MET A 48 -1.07 4.90 4.25
N GLU A 49 0.18 4.45 4.03
CA GLU A 49 1.29 5.33 3.66
C GLU A 49 0.98 6.11 2.37
N THR A 50 0.47 5.43 1.34
CA THR A 50 0.08 6.10 0.09
C THR A 50 -1.02 7.13 0.32
N SER A 51 -2.01 6.82 1.17
CA SER A 51 -3.07 7.77 1.52
C SER A 51 -2.52 9.00 2.23
N GLU A 52 -1.65 8.81 3.23
CA GLU A 52 -0.98 9.89 3.95
C GLU A 52 -0.15 10.78 3.02
N LEU A 53 0.59 10.17 2.09
CA LEU A 53 1.34 10.90 1.06
C LEU A 53 0.42 11.75 0.17
N LEU A 54 -0.75 11.23 -0.22
CA LEU A 54 -1.72 11.95 -1.05
C LEU A 54 -2.46 13.08 -0.30
N GLU A 55 -2.41 13.12 1.03
CA GLU A 55 -2.93 14.26 1.80
C GLU A 55 -2.11 15.53 1.58
N ASP A 56 -0.84 15.41 1.18
CA ASP A 56 -0.02 16.55 0.80
C ASP A 56 -0.38 17.00 -0.64
N PRO A 57 -1.05 18.17 -0.80
CA PRO A 57 -1.46 18.66 -2.11
C PRO A 57 -0.27 19.03 -3.01
N ASN A 58 0.92 19.23 -2.43
CA ASN A 58 2.12 19.63 -3.15
C ASN A 58 3.03 18.45 -3.49
N LEU A 59 2.79 17.26 -2.95
CA LEU A 59 3.67 16.10 -3.12
C LEU A 59 4.06 15.84 -4.58
N LEU A 60 3.09 15.86 -5.50
CA LEU A 60 3.35 15.63 -6.92
C LEU A 60 4.24 16.73 -7.54
N SER A 61 4.05 17.98 -7.11
CA SER A 61 4.89 19.11 -7.52
C SER A 61 6.29 18.94 -6.98
N ASP A 62 6.44 18.57 -5.71
CA ASP A 62 7.72 18.41 -5.03
C ASP A 62 8.52 17.23 -5.61
N ILE A 63 7.86 16.10 -5.92
CA ILE A 63 8.48 14.98 -6.64
C ILE A 63 8.95 15.42 -8.03
N SER A 64 8.18 16.25 -8.73
CA SER A 64 8.54 16.76 -10.05
C SER A 64 9.77 17.69 -9.97
N SER A 65 9.78 18.61 -9.01
CA SER A 65 10.91 19.52 -8.74
C SER A 65 12.17 18.74 -8.37
N ALA A 66 12.08 17.82 -7.41
CA ALA A 66 13.20 16.99 -6.98
C ALA A 66 13.79 16.16 -8.14
N ARG A 67 12.95 15.62 -9.03
CA ARG A 67 13.42 14.91 -10.24
C ARG A 67 14.14 15.83 -11.22
N ALA A 68 13.73 17.08 -11.34
CA ALA A 68 14.37 18.05 -12.21
C ALA A 68 15.72 18.52 -11.64
N GLU A 69 15.77 18.82 -10.35
CA GLU A 69 16.99 19.19 -9.59
C GLU A 69 18.02 18.06 -9.66
N TYR A 70 17.61 16.81 -9.39
CA TYR A 70 18.48 15.65 -9.49
C TYR A 70 19.09 15.49 -10.90
N LYS A 71 18.29 15.68 -11.96
CA LYS A 71 18.79 15.64 -13.35
C LYS A 71 19.78 16.75 -13.69
N LYS A 72 19.67 17.91 -13.03
CA LYS A 72 20.61 19.03 -13.18
C LYS A 72 21.87 18.87 -12.35
N GLY A 73 21.96 17.82 -11.52
CA GLY A 73 23.05 17.63 -10.56
C GLY A 73 22.92 18.52 -9.33
N GLU A 74 21.74 19.10 -9.08
CA GLU A 74 21.41 19.90 -7.90
C GLU A 74 21.07 18.95 -6.73
N ALA A 75 21.95 17.99 -6.45
CA ALA A 75 21.82 17.01 -5.38
C ALA A 75 23.04 17.09 -4.46
N LEU A 76 22.82 16.95 -3.15
CA LEU A 76 23.89 16.90 -2.16
C LEU A 76 24.24 15.45 -1.84
N THR A 77 25.53 15.15 -1.68
CA THR A 77 25.96 13.85 -1.15
C THR A 77 25.77 13.80 0.36
N MET A 78 25.80 12.60 0.92
CA MET A 78 25.69 12.41 2.37
C MET A 78 26.77 13.19 3.12
N GLU A 79 28.02 13.15 2.64
CA GLU A 79 29.13 13.90 3.24
C GLU A 79 28.84 15.41 3.26
N GLN A 80 28.33 15.96 2.15
CA GLN A 80 28.00 17.37 2.04
C GLN A 80 26.86 17.81 2.97
N VAL A 81 25.89 16.93 3.26
CA VAL A 81 24.75 17.23 4.16
C VAL A 81 25.17 17.20 5.64
N PHE A 82 26.08 16.31 6.03
CA PHE A 82 26.42 16.09 7.43
C PHE A 82 27.73 16.75 7.89
N GLU A 83 28.55 17.25 6.96
CA GLU A 83 29.79 18.00 7.26
C GLU A 83 29.65 19.52 7.12
N SER A 84 28.45 20.03 6.80
CA SER A 84 28.12 21.46 6.69
C SER A 84 27.77 22.14 8.01
#